data_AF-A0A327NE59-F1
#
_entry.id   AF-A0A327NE59-F1
#
_cell.length_a   1.000
_cell.length_b   1.000
_cell.length_c   1.000
_cell.angle_alpha   90.00
_cell.angle_beta   90.00
_cell.angle_gamma   90.00
#
_symmetry.space_group_name_H-M   'P 1'
#
loop_
_entity.id
_entity.type
_entity.pdbx_description
1 polymer ?
#
loop_
_entity_poly.entity_id
_entity_poly.type
_entity_poly.pdbx_seq_one_letter_code
_entity_poly.pdbx_strand_id
1 'polypeptide(L)' 'MIHIRLEGDSAVEVKAVADTIESFFPQHITFTSIKPGTNPRYAGRQKFFSYARLEITTQPSPSDASE' A
#
# COMPACT_ATOMS: atom_id res chain seq x y z
N MET A 1 -13.52 0.67 -0.86
CA MET A 1 -12.22 0.09 -1.23
C MET A 1 -11.22 1.22 -1.35
N ILE A 2 -10.07 1.15 -0.67
CA ILE A 2 -9.06 2.21 -0.66
C ILE A 2 -7.85 1.74 -1.48
N HIS A 3 -7.41 2.57 -2.44
CA HIS A 3 -6.17 2.34 -3.20
C HIS A 3 -5.04 3.17 -2.59
N ILE A 4 -3.95 2.50 -2.23
CA ILE A 4 -2.75 3.14 -1.70
C ILE A 4 -1.69 3.12 -2.80
N ARG A 5 -1.00 4.25 -2.99
CA ARG A 5 0.18 4.36 -3.84
C ARG A 5 1.35 4.83 -3.01
N LEU A 6 2.42 4.04 -2.97
CA LEU A 6 3.72 4.49 -2.53
C LEU A 6 4.48 5.07 -3.71
N GLU A 7 5.18 6.16 -3.45
CA GLU A 7 5.99 6.90 -4.41
C GLU A 7 7.29 7.33 -3.73
N GLY A 8 8.42 7.06 -4.36
CA GLY A 8 9.74 7.40 -3.81
C GLY A 8 10.79 7.68 -4.89
N ASP A 9 11.96 8.14 -4.46
CA ASP A 9 13.09 8.47 -5.34
C ASP A 9 13.93 7.25 -5.71
N SER A 10 13.80 6.15 -4.96
CA SER A 10 14.46 4.88 -5.26
C SER A 10 13.55 3.68 -5.04
N ALA A 11 13.83 2.58 -5.74
CA ALA A 11 13.14 1.31 -5.48
C ALA A 11 13.38 0.79 -4.05
N VAL A 12 14.57 1.04 -3.48
CA VAL A 12 14.94 0.59 -2.13
C VAL A 12 14.07 1.28 -1.08
N GLU A 13 13.89 2.59 -1.20
CA GLU A 13 13.02 3.37 -0.31
C GLU A 13 11.57 2.87 -0.36
N VAL A 14 11.01 2.74 -1.57
CA VAL A 14 9.63 2.28 -1.74
C VAL A 14 9.46 0.87 -1.19
N LYS A 15 10.45 -0.01 -1.36
CA LYS A 15 10.42 -1.36 -0.80
C LYS A 15 10.44 -1.35 0.73
N ALA A 16 11.35 -0.60 1.33
CA ALA A 16 11.47 -0.52 2.79
C ALA A 16 10.16 -0.05 3.44
N VAL A 17 9.50 0.95 2.83
CA VAL A 17 8.21 1.45 3.31
C VAL A 17 7.10 0.43 3.09
N ALA A 18 7.06 -0.23 1.92
CA ALA A 18 6.08 -1.29 1.63
C ALA A 18 6.19 -2.43 2.64
N ASP A 19 7.39 -2.98 2.84
CA ASP A 19 7.66 -4.05 3.80
C ASP A 19 7.24 -3.64 5.22
N THR A 20 7.53 -2.40 5.61
CA THR A 20 7.15 -1.85 6.92
C THR A 20 5.63 -1.83 7.08
N ILE A 21 4.89 -1.31 6.11
CA ILE A 21 3.41 -1.26 6.18
C ILE A 21 2.82 -2.67 6.20
N GLU A 22 3.30 -3.57 5.34
CA GLU A 22 2.84 -4.96 5.31
C GLU A 22 3.07 -5.67 6.66
N SER A 23 4.17 -5.38 7.35
CA SER A 23 4.43 -5.97 8.67
C SER A 23 3.43 -5.51 9.75
N PHE A 24 2.88 -4.31 9.62
CA PHE A 24 1.84 -3.81 10.53
C PHE A 24 0.43 -4.31 10.17
N PHE A 25 0.19 -4.63 8.89
CA PHE A 25 -1.13 -5.03 8.36
C PHE A 25 -1.08 -6.28 7.48
N PRO A 26 -0.55 -7.41 7.97
CA PRO A 26 -0.16 -8.56 7.14
C PRO A 26 -1.32 -9.26 6.42
N GLN A 27 -2.57 -9.05 6.85
CA GLN A 27 -3.76 -9.67 6.27
C GLN A 27 -4.61 -8.70 5.43
N HIS A 28 -4.25 -7.41 5.39
CA HIS A 28 -5.11 -6.37 4.83
C HIS A 28 -4.46 -5.60 3.67
N ILE A 29 -3.13 -5.59 3.61
CA ILE A 29 -2.38 -4.82 2.63
C ILE A 29 -1.27 -5.69 2.07
N THR A 30 -1.18 -5.74 0.75
CA THR A 30 0.00 -6.25 0.02
C THR A 30 0.26 -5.33 -1.16
N PHE A 31 1.50 -4.87 -1.28
CA PHE A 31 1.97 -3.99 -2.31
C PHE A 31 2.42 -4.79 -3.55
N THR A 32 2.12 -4.25 -4.73
CA THR A 32 2.57 -4.82 -5.99
C THR A 32 4.09 -4.71 -6.15
N SER A 33 4.64 -5.40 -7.15
CA SER A 33 6.02 -5.15 -7.58
C SER A 33 6.26 -3.68 -7.91
N ILE A 34 7.43 -3.17 -7.52
CA ILE A 34 7.81 -1.77 -7.73
C ILE A 34 8.07 -1.53 -9.21
N LYS A 35 7.51 -0.44 -9.76
CA LYS A 35 7.74 -0.03 -11.14
C LYS A 35 8.33 1.38 -11.19
N PRO A 36 9.34 1.62 -12.06
CA PRO A 36 9.74 2.97 -12.39
C PRO A 36 8.66 3.66 -13.23
N GLY A 37 8.56 4.98 -13.13
CA GLY A 37 7.69 5.81 -13.97
C GLY A 37 8.04 7.28 -13.83
N THR A 38 7.36 8.13 -14.59
CA THR A 38 7.50 9.58 -14.49
C THR A 38 6.23 10.18 -13.91
N ASN A 39 6.37 11.17 -13.03
CA ASN A 39 5.24 11.91 -12.50
C ASN A 39 5.36 13.39 -12.90
N PRO A 40 4.40 13.95 -13.66
CA PRO A 40 4.41 15.35 -14.09
C PRO A 40 4.54 16.35 -12.93
N ARG A 41 4.09 15.98 -11.72
CA ARG A 41 4.25 16.79 -10.50
C ARG A 41 5.71 17.16 -10.20
N TYR A 42 6.67 16.34 -10.66
CA TYR A 42 8.10 16.56 -10.44
C TYR A 42 8.83 16.88 -11.73
N ALA A 43 8.20 17.64 -12.64
CA ALA A 43 8.79 18.02 -13.92
C ALA A 43 9.30 16.82 -14.74
N GLY A 44 8.57 15.69 -14.66
CA GLY A 44 8.92 14.48 -15.40
C GLY A 44 10.09 13.69 -14.83
N ARG A 45 10.60 14.02 -13.63
CA ARG A 45 11.61 13.20 -12.95
C ARG A 45 11.11 11.76 -12.80
N GLN A 46 12.04 10.81 -12.98
CA GLN A 46 11.77 9.40 -12.69
C GLN A 46 11.51 9.23 -11.19
N LYS A 47 10.50 8.43 -10.88
CA LYS A 47 10.11 8.00 -9.54
C LYS A 47 9.81 6.50 -9.56
N PHE A 48 9.73 5.91 -8.37
CA PHE A 48 9.39 4.50 -8.19
C PHE A 48 8.03 4.40 -7.50
N PHE A 49 7.22 3.44 -7.93
CA PHE A 49 5.84 3.31 -7.49
C PHE A 49 5.53 1.89 -7.08
N SER A 50 4.75 1.75 -6.01
CA SER A 50 4.03 0.52 -5.71
C SER A 50 2.60 0.83 -5.29
N TYR A 51 1.69 -0.11 -5.53
CA TYR A 51 0.27 0.05 -5.33
C TYR A 51 -0.25 -1.07 -4.44
N ALA A 52 -1.20 -0.76 -3.57
CA ALA A 52 -1.94 -1.75 -2.80
C ALA A 52 -3.43 -1.43 -2.83
N ARG A 53 -4.23 -2.48 -2.60
CA ARG A 53 -5.65 -2.36 -2.29
C ARG A 53 -5.81 -2.73 -0.83
N LEU A 54 -6.40 -1.84 -0.06
CA LEU A 54 -6.78 -2.14 1.32
C LEU A 54 -8.16 -2.80 1.31
N GLU A 55 -8.21 -4.05 1.76
CA GLU A 55 -9.45 -4.76 2.04
C GLU A 55 -9.93 -4.38 3.44
N ILE A 56 -10.98 -3.58 3.51
CA ILE A 56 -11.66 -3.29 4.78
C ILE A 56 -12.59 -4.47 5.05
N THR A 57 -12.08 -5.47 5.75
CA THR A 57 -12.94 -6.48 6.35
C THR A 57 -13.55 -5.85 7.60
N THR A 58 -14.82 -5.45 7.53
CA THR A 58 -15.61 -5.18 8.72
C THR A 58 -15.58 -6.45 9.57
N GLN A 59 -14.88 -6.42 10.70
CA GLN A 59 -15.04 -7.43 11.74
C GLN A 59 -16.53 -7.43 12.14
N PRO A 60 -17.24 -8.57 12.14
CA PRO A 60 -18.57 -8.62 12.74
C PRO A 60 -18.41 -8.22 14.21
N SER A 61 -19.19 -7.23 14.64
CA SER A 61 -19.25 -6.83 16.05
C SER A 61 -19.57 -8.07 16.89
N PRO A 62 -18.94 -8.28 18.06
CA PRO A 62 -19.21 -9.42 18.94
C PRO A 62 -20.62 -9.41 19.58
N SER A 63 -21.56 -8.66 19.02
CA SER A 63 -22.91 -8.42 19.56
C SER A 63 -23.96 -9.47 19.15
N ASP A 64 -23.67 -10.32 18.15
CA ASP A 64 -24.64 -11.30 17.63
C ASP A 64 -24.41 -12.74 18.12
N ALA A 65 -23.52 -12.96 19.10
CA ALA A 65 -23.26 -14.29 19.67
C ALA A 65 -24.00 -14.54 20.99
N SER A 66 -25.20 -13.98 21.16
CA SER A 66 -26.06 -14.26 22.33
C SER A 66 -27.55 -14.16 21.96
N GLU A 67 -28.08 -15.25 21.45
CA GLU A 67 -29.48 -15.68 21.66
C GLU A 67 -29.50 -17.19 21.95
#